data_AF-A0A937NIB3-F1
#
_entry.id   AF-A0A937NIB3-F1
#
_cell.length_a   1.000
_cell.length_b   1.000
_cell.length_c   1.000
_cell.angle_alpha   90.00
_cell.angle_beta   90.00
_cell.angle_gamma   90.00
#
_symmetry.space_group_name_H-M   'P 1'
#
loop_
_entity.id
_entity.type
_entity.pdbx_description
1 polymer ?
#
loop_
_entity_poly.entity_id
_entity_poly.type
_entity_poly.pdbx_seq_one_letter_code
_entity_poly.pdbx_strand_id
1 'polypeptide(L)'
;METATLSIAKKTVTGIRQVADDLKTTIEELVDTAIRRYLRQEAEKKIRREERHFCTQHAQLLDQYAGQFIAMHKGRVVDSDADELVLYLRIRQRFQKVGVLIKQVTPDLEEIWVMRSPRLEYEQ
;
A
#
# COMPACT_ATOMS: atom_id res chain seq x y z
N MET A 1 -6.84 -7.23 -22.38
CA MET A 1 -5.77 -7.63 -21.44
C MET A 1 -4.47 -7.14 -22.03
N GLU A 2 -3.67 -6.40 -21.27
CA GLU A 2 -2.35 -5.95 -21.72
C GLU A 2 -1.37 -7.10 -21.50
N THR A 3 -0.76 -7.61 -22.57
CA THR A 3 0.18 -8.73 -22.51
C THR A 3 1.61 -8.21 -22.54
N ALA A 4 2.36 -8.46 -21.47
CA ALA A 4 3.77 -8.11 -21.36
C ALA A 4 4.62 -9.39 -21.26
N THR A 5 5.65 -9.50 -22.10
CA THR A 5 6.60 -10.63 -22.07
C THR A 5 7.83 -10.22 -21.27
N LEU A 6 8.10 -10.91 -20.16
CA LEU A 6 9.26 -10.67 -19.31
C LEU A 6 10.27 -11.83 -19.41
N SER A 7 11.55 -11.52 -19.59
CA SER A 7 12.62 -12.51 -19.56
C SER A 7 13.16 -12.67 -18.14
N ILE A 8 13.20 -13.90 -17.64
CA ILE A 8 13.68 -14.26 -16.29
C ILE A 8 14.78 -15.31 -16.36
N ALA A 9 15.68 -15.29 -15.38
CA ALA A 9 16.81 -16.21 -15.33
C ALA A 9 16.37 -17.68 -15.31
N LYS A 10 17.08 -18.54 -16.04
CA LYS A 10 16.76 -19.98 -16.18
C LYS A 10 16.59 -20.70 -14.84
N LYS A 11 17.43 -20.37 -13.85
CA LYS A 11 17.34 -20.91 -12.48
C LYS A 11 16.00 -20.59 -11.80
N THR A 12 15.45 -19.41 -12.07
CA THR A 12 14.19 -18.94 -11.50
C THR A 12 13.02 -19.63 -12.17
N VAL A 13 13.08 -19.87 -13.48
CA VAL A 13 12.05 -20.65 -14.22
C VAL A 13 11.93 -22.07 -13.66
N THR A 14 13.05 -22.73 -13.38
CA THR A 14 13.03 -24.07 -12.77
C THR A 14 12.34 -24.05 -11.41
N GLY A 15 12.66 -23.07 -10.55
CA GLY A 15 12.02 -22.93 -9.24
C GLY A 15 10.53 -22.63 -9.33
N ILE A 16 10.11 -21.75 -10.26
CA ILE A 16 8.69 -21.44 -10.48
C ILE A 16 7.93 -22.69 -10.94
N ARG A 17 8.49 -23.45 -11.88
CA ARG A 17 7.87 -24.67 -12.37
C ARG A 17 7.65 -25.68 -11.24
N GLN A 18 8.68 -25.91 -10.42
CA GLN A 18 8.59 -26.81 -9.27
C GLN A 18 7.44 -26.41 -8.32
N VAL A 19 7.37 -25.12 -7.96
CA VAL A 19 6.32 -24.61 -7.06
C VAL A 19 4.93 -24.67 -7.70
N ALA A 20 4.84 -24.43 -9.03
CA ALA A 20 3.58 -24.55 -9.75
C ALA A 20 3.07 -26.00 -9.79
N ASP A 21 3.96 -26.97 -9.99
CA ASP A 21 3.66 -28.40 -9.92
C ASP A 21 3.18 -28.81 -8.52
N ASP A 22 3.89 -28.39 -7.47
CA ASP A 22 3.51 -28.66 -6.07
C ASP A 22 2.14 -28.05 -5.70
N LEU A 23 1.85 -26.84 -6.19
CA LEU A 23 0.60 -26.12 -5.94
C LEU A 23 -0.53 -26.49 -6.92
N LYS A 24 -0.28 -27.38 -7.90
CA LYS A 24 -1.22 -27.76 -8.96
C LYS A 24 -1.84 -26.55 -9.68
N THR A 25 -1.03 -25.53 -9.95
CA THR A 25 -1.43 -24.30 -10.67
C THR A 25 -0.56 -24.11 -11.90
N THR A 26 -0.95 -23.21 -12.80
CA THR A 26 -0.10 -22.89 -13.95
C THR A 26 1.02 -21.93 -13.56
N ILE A 27 2.10 -21.94 -14.34
CA ILE A 27 3.21 -20.99 -14.19
C ILE A 27 2.68 -19.55 -14.31
N GLU A 28 1.73 -19.31 -15.20
CA GLU A 28 1.16 -17.99 -15.46
C GLU A 28 0.34 -17.48 -14.26
N GLU A 29 -0.54 -18.31 -13.71
CA GLU A 29 -1.36 -17.97 -12.53
C GLU A 29 -0.50 -17.74 -11.29
N LEU A 30 0.52 -18.58 -11.07
CA LEU A 30 1.45 -18.43 -9.96
C LEU A 30 2.23 -17.12 -10.07
N VAL A 31 2.74 -16.80 -11.26
CA VAL A 31 3.51 -15.57 -11.51
C VAL A 31 2.63 -14.33 -11.38
N ASP A 32 1.43 -14.32 -11.96
CA ASP A 32 0.49 -13.18 -11.82
C ASP A 32 0.15 -12.95 -10.34
N THR A 33 -0.17 -14.01 -9.60
CA THR A 33 -0.47 -13.94 -8.17
C THR A 33 0.72 -13.40 -7.36
N ALA A 34 1.93 -13.91 -7.64
CA ALA A 34 3.14 -13.46 -6.97
C ALA A 34 3.45 -11.98 -7.25
N ILE A 35 3.31 -11.53 -8.50
CA ILE A 35 3.53 -10.14 -8.88
C ILE A 35 2.50 -9.23 -8.20
N ARG A 36 1.21 -9.57 -8.23
CA ARG A 36 0.16 -8.79 -7.53
C ARG A 36 0.44 -8.67 -6.04
N ARG A 37 0.83 -9.78 -5.41
CA ARG A 37 1.19 -9.81 -3.99
C ARG A 37 2.39 -8.91 -3.70
N TYR A 38 3.42 -8.97 -4.52
CA TYR A 38 4.60 -8.12 -4.37
C TYR A 38 4.25 -6.63 -4.51
N LEU A 39 3.50 -6.27 -5.56
CA LEU A 39 3.06 -4.89 -5.78
C LEU A 39 2.22 -4.36 -4.61
N ARG A 40 1.32 -5.20 -4.06
CA ARG A 40 0.54 -4.86 -2.87
C ARG A 40 1.44 -4.64 -1.64
N GLN A 41 2.40 -5.54 -1.40
CA GLN A 41 3.32 -5.41 -0.27
C GLN A 41 4.20 -4.15 -0.37
N GLU A 42 4.67 -3.80 -1.56
CA GLU A 42 5.43 -2.56 -1.76
C GLU A 42 4.55 -1.32 -1.57
N ALA A 43 3.28 -1.36 -2.02
CA ALA A 43 2.32 -0.29 -1.76
C ALA A 43 2.06 -0.11 -0.24
N GLU A 44 1.87 -1.20 0.50
CA GLU A 44 1.67 -1.19 1.96
C GLU A 44 2.92 -0.67 2.70
N LYS A 45 4.13 -1.10 2.30
CA LYS A 45 5.39 -0.56 2.85
C LYS A 45 5.51 0.94 2.60
N LYS A 46 5.11 1.40 1.42
CA LYS A 46 5.11 2.82 1.09
C LYS A 46 4.16 3.58 1.99
N ILE A 47 2.92 3.12 2.17
CA ILE A 47 1.94 3.75 3.07
C ILE A 47 2.50 3.85 4.49
N ARG A 48 3.11 2.78 5.03
CA ARG A 48 3.74 2.83 6.36
C ARG A 48 4.86 3.86 6.48
N ARG A 49 5.61 4.13 5.40
CA ARG A 49 6.63 5.17 5.37
C ARG A 49 5.99 6.56 5.38
N GLU A 50 4.95 6.77 4.56
CA GLU A 50 4.19 8.04 4.55
C GLU A 50 3.57 8.32 5.92
N GLU A 51 3.03 7.29 6.59
CA GLU A 51 2.44 7.42 7.93
C GLU A 51 3.48 7.85 8.98
N ARG A 52 4.72 7.34 8.88
CA ARG A 52 5.81 7.80 9.74
C ARG A 52 6.15 9.28 9.48
N HIS A 53 6.12 9.72 8.22
CA HIS A 53 6.32 11.13 7.88
C HIS A 53 5.18 12.00 8.43
N PHE A 54 3.93 11.54 8.30
CA PHE A 54 2.77 12.18 8.90
C PHE A 54 2.93 12.35 10.42
N CYS A 55 3.29 11.29 11.16
CA CYS A 55 3.48 11.39 12.61
C CYS A 55 4.62 12.36 12.98
N THR A 56 5.75 12.33 12.27
CA THR A 56 6.88 13.24 12.54
C THR A 56 6.50 14.71 12.26
N GLN A 57 5.65 14.96 11.27
CA GLN A 57 5.24 16.30 10.85
C GLN A 57 3.88 16.72 11.42
N HIS A 58 3.28 15.91 12.29
CA HIS A 58 1.88 16.06 12.73
C HIS A 58 1.63 17.41 13.37
N ALA A 59 2.50 17.88 14.25
CA ALA A 59 2.37 19.20 14.88
C ALA A 59 2.34 20.36 13.86
N GLN A 60 3.16 20.28 12.81
CA GLN A 60 3.19 21.28 11.74
C GLN A 60 1.96 21.17 10.84
N LEU A 61 1.51 19.95 10.55
CA LEU A 61 0.33 19.70 9.74
C LEU A 61 -0.94 20.13 10.47
N LEU A 62 -1.01 19.94 11.78
CA LEU A 62 -2.12 20.35 12.62
C LEU A 62 -2.26 21.87 12.64
N ASP A 63 -1.15 22.61 12.70
CA ASP A 63 -1.16 24.07 12.63
C ASP A 63 -1.72 24.58 11.28
N GLN A 64 -1.44 23.87 10.18
CA GLN A 64 -1.75 24.34 8.83
C GLN A 64 -3.05 23.77 8.23
N TYR A 65 -3.44 22.54 8.60
CA TYR A 65 -4.51 21.77 7.96
C TYR A 65 -5.49 21.15 8.97
N ALA A 66 -5.57 21.66 10.20
CA ALA A 66 -6.49 21.17 11.22
C ALA A 66 -7.91 20.93 10.67
N GLY A 67 -8.42 19.71 10.86
CA GLY A 67 -9.76 19.30 10.44
C GLY A 67 -9.90 18.98 8.96
N GLN A 68 -8.88 19.23 8.14
CA GLN A 68 -8.86 18.91 6.71
C GLN A 68 -8.21 17.54 6.45
N PHE A 69 -8.58 16.93 5.33
CA PHE A 69 -7.90 15.79 4.75
C PHE A 69 -6.69 16.25 3.97
N ILE A 70 -5.55 15.61 4.18
CA ILE A 70 -4.34 15.85 3.40
C ILE A 70 -3.99 14.62 2.58
N ALA A 71 -3.49 14.85 1.37
CA ALA A 71 -2.89 13.86 0.53
C ALA A 71 -1.37 13.98 0.64
N MET A 72 -0.70 12.95 1.16
CA MET A 72 0.74 12.89 1.33
C MET A 72 1.40 11.88 0.37
N HIS A 73 2.46 12.33 -0.29
CA HIS A 73 3.29 11.50 -1.16
C HIS A 73 4.76 11.87 -1.00
N LYS A 74 5.60 10.84 -0.79
CA LYS A 74 7.04 10.97 -0.51
C LYS A 74 7.34 11.91 0.66
N GLY A 75 6.51 11.87 1.71
CA GLY A 75 6.68 12.70 2.91
C GLY A 75 6.39 14.19 2.68
N ARG A 76 5.58 14.53 1.66
CA ARG A 76 5.14 15.90 1.38
C ARG A 76 3.65 15.92 1.11
N VAL A 77 2.97 16.97 1.61
CA VAL A 77 1.58 17.25 1.25
C VAL A 77 1.54 17.69 -0.20
N VAL A 78 0.78 16.95 -1.03
CA VAL A 78 0.61 17.24 -2.45
C VAL A 78 -0.73 17.90 -2.76
N ASP A 79 -1.72 17.74 -1.88
CA ASP A 79 -3.05 18.34 -1.95
C ASP A 79 -3.73 18.26 -0.57
N SER A 80 -4.75 19.08 -0.33
CA SER A 80 -5.56 19.07 0.89
C SER A 80 -6.99 19.50 0.58
N ASP A 81 -7.97 18.96 1.29
CA ASP A 81 -9.38 19.36 1.17
C ASP A 81 -10.15 19.10 2.47
N ALA A 82 -11.29 19.76 2.65
CA ALA A 82 -12.22 19.43 3.73
C ALA A 82 -13.03 18.15 3.42
N ASP A 83 -13.20 17.81 2.15
CA ASP A 83 -13.95 16.62 1.71
C ASP A 83 -13.01 15.50 1.22
N GLU A 84 -13.03 14.36 1.91
CA GLU A 84 -12.21 13.18 1.60
C GLU A 84 -12.46 12.65 0.18
N LEU A 85 -13.72 12.60 -0.24
CA LEU A 85 -14.10 12.01 -1.52
C LEU A 85 -13.63 12.90 -2.67
N VAL A 86 -13.78 14.21 -2.53
CA VAL A 86 -13.29 15.19 -3.50
C VAL A 86 -11.78 15.11 -3.64
N LEU A 87 -11.05 15.07 -2.51
CA LEU A 87 -9.60 14.91 -2.49
C LEU A 87 -9.18 13.59 -3.15
N TYR A 88 -9.83 12.48 -2.81
CA TYR A 88 -9.55 11.17 -3.38
C TYR A 88 -9.71 11.15 -4.90
N LEU A 89 -10.79 11.74 -5.43
CA LEU A 89 -11.03 11.80 -6.87
C LEU A 89 -9.95 12.62 -7.60
N ARG A 90 -9.57 13.79 -7.06
CA ARG A 90 -8.48 14.61 -7.64
C ARG A 90 -7.15 13.85 -7.65
N ILE A 91 -6.82 13.21 -6.53
CA ILE A 91 -5.59 12.44 -6.40
C ILE A 91 -5.60 11.24 -7.34
N ARG A 92 -6.72 10.53 -7.50
CA ARG A 92 -6.81 9.42 -8.46
C ARG A 92 -6.66 9.86 -9.91
N GLN A 93 -7.18 11.04 -10.26
CA GLN A 93 -7.02 11.61 -11.59
C GLN A 93 -5.57 12.05 -11.86
N ARG A 94 -4.91 12.65 -10.86
CA ARG A 94 -3.55 13.21 -10.97
C ARG A 94 -2.43 12.18 -10.79
N PHE A 95 -2.64 11.19 -9.93
CA PHE A 95 -1.66 10.18 -9.52
C PHE A 95 -2.18 8.77 -9.86
N GLN A 96 -2.33 8.50 -11.16
CA GLN A 96 -2.85 7.22 -11.65
C GLN A 96 -1.99 6.05 -11.15
N LYS A 97 -2.60 5.15 -10.36
CA LYS A 97 -2.00 3.92 -9.77
C LYS A 97 -0.88 4.13 -8.74
N VAL A 98 -0.61 5.36 -8.30
CA VAL A 98 0.41 5.62 -7.29
C VAL A 98 -0.23 5.63 -5.90
N GLY A 99 0.33 4.86 -4.96
CA GLY A 99 -0.08 4.93 -3.55
C GLY A 99 0.22 6.32 -2.97
N VAL A 100 -0.84 7.04 -2.60
CA VAL A 100 -0.83 8.35 -1.93
C VAL A 100 -1.60 8.14 -0.62
N LEU A 101 -1.04 8.60 0.50
CA LEU A 101 -1.72 8.54 1.79
C LEU A 101 -2.75 9.66 1.83
N ILE A 102 -4.01 9.34 2.12
CA ILE A 102 -5.03 10.33 2.43
C ILE A 102 -5.42 10.13 3.89
N LYS A 103 -5.32 11.19 4.69
CA LYS A 103 -5.64 11.14 6.12
C LYS A 103 -6.15 12.48 6.61
N GLN A 104 -7.12 12.46 7.53
CA GLN A 104 -7.57 13.67 8.20
C GLN A 104 -6.54 14.13 9.23
N VAL A 105 -6.29 15.43 9.29
CA VAL A 105 -5.43 16.03 10.30
C VAL A 105 -6.28 16.38 11.53
N THR A 106 -6.39 15.42 12.44
CA THR A 106 -7.03 15.59 13.74
C THR A 106 -6.00 15.84 14.84
N PRO A 107 -6.36 16.55 15.92
CA PRO A 107 -5.48 16.75 17.07
C PRO A 107 -5.16 15.44 17.79
N ASP A 108 -6.06 14.47 17.73
CA ASP A 108 -5.81 13.10 18.19
C ASP A 108 -5.09 12.34 17.08
N LEU A 109 -3.87 11.87 17.34
CA LEU A 109 -3.22 10.86 16.51
C LEU A 109 -3.97 9.55 16.77
N GLU A 110 -4.96 9.21 15.93
CA GLU A 110 -5.66 7.93 16.04
C GLU A 110 -4.63 6.82 16.24
N GLU A 111 -4.65 6.22 17.43
CA GLU A 111 -3.77 5.12 17.81
C GLU A 111 -3.87 4.06 16.71
N ILE A 112 -2.72 3.67 16.17
CA ILE A 112 -2.65 2.55 15.25
C ILE A 112 -3.15 1.33 16.02
N TRP A 113 -4.42 0.97 15.84
CA TRP A 113 -4.97 -0.28 16.35
C TRP A 113 -4.30 -1.41 15.58
N VAL A 114 -3.13 -1.83 16.07
CA VAL A 114 -2.43 -3.01 15.57
C VAL A 114 -3.24 -4.21 16.02
N MET A 115 -4.18 -4.64 15.18
CA MET A 115 -4.84 -5.93 15.35
C MET A 115 -3.78 -7.02 15.13
N ARG A 116 -3.13 -7.45 16.22
CA ARG A 116 -2.23 -8.60 16.20
C ARG A 116 -3.13 -9.81 15.97
N SER A 117 -2.96 -10.50 14.84
CA SER A 117 -3.73 -11.70 14.52
C SER A 117 -3.72 -12.65 15.74
N PRO A 118 -4.90 -13.08 16.24
CA PRO A 118 -4.94 -13.97 17.38
C PRO A 118 -4.28 -15.29 16.98
N ARG A 119 -3.24 -15.69 17.70
CA ARG A 119 -2.69 -17.04 17.60
C ARG A 119 -3.64 -17.94 18.38
N LEU A 120 -4.54 -18.63 17.66
CA LEU A 120 -5.34 -19.70 18.24
C LEU A 120 -4.38 -20.84 18.61
N GLU A 121 -4.05 -20.94 19.90
CA GLU A 121 -3.41 -22.12 20.45
C GLU A 121 -4.49 -23.22 20.49
N TYR A 122 -4.34 -24.23 19.63
CA TYR A 122 -5.09 -25.47 19.79
C TYR A 122 -4.44 -26.23 20.95
N GLU A 123 -5.06 -26.19 22.12
CA GLU A 123 -4.75 -27.11 23.22
C GLU A 123 -5.11 -28.55 22.78
N GLN A 124 -4.15 -29.46 22.93
CA GLN A 124 -4.35 -30.91 22.90
C GLN A 124 -4.32 -31.46 24.32
#